data_AF-A0A2V9DKL1-F1
#
_entry.id   AF-A0A2V9DKL1-F1
#
_cell.length_a   1.000
_cell.length_b   1.000
_cell.length_c   1.000
_cell.angle_alpha   90.00
_cell.angle_beta   90.00
_cell.angle_gamma   90.00
#
_symmetry.space_group_name_H-M   'P 1'
#
loop_
_entity.id
_entity.type
_entity.pdbx_description
1 polymer ?
#
loop_
_entity_poly.entity_id
_entity_poly.type
_entity_poly.pdbx_seq_one_letter_code
_entity_poly.pdbx_strand_id
1 'polypeptide(L)'
;MSTINTIQNLTNQEYKWGFVTSVEEDKIPKGLNEDVVRLISAKKGEPEFMLDWRLKSYRHWSSLEKSHAEPKWANVKFGPIDYQNMVYYSAPKKKLSLTSLEEVDPEVLRTYDRLGIPLLEQQR
;
A
#
# COMPACT_ATOMS: atom_id res chain seq x y z
N MET A 1 21.00 -1.23 -38.16
CA MET A 1 20.71 -0.53 -36.89
C MET A 1 21.22 -1.40 -35.74
N SER A 2 22.19 -0.90 -34.97
CA SER A 2 22.96 -1.68 -33.99
C SER A 2 22.11 -2.09 -32.78
N THR A 3 22.27 -3.33 -32.31
CA THR A 3 21.62 -3.91 -31.13
C THR A 3 21.74 -3.06 -29.86
N ILE A 4 22.82 -2.27 -29.77
CA ILE A 4 23.07 -1.31 -28.69
C ILE A 4 21.99 -0.23 -28.61
N ASN A 5 21.53 0.28 -29.77
CA ASN A 5 20.48 1.30 -29.82
C ASN A 5 19.12 0.73 -29.37
N THR A 6 18.87 -0.56 -29.65
CA THR A 6 17.65 -1.25 -29.20
C THR A 6 17.63 -1.42 -27.68
N ILE A 7 18.75 -1.81 -27.07
CA ILE A 7 18.88 -1.98 -25.61
C ILE A 7 18.76 -0.61 -24.90
N GLN A 8 19.38 0.43 -25.42
CA GLN A 8 19.25 1.79 -24.88
C GLN A 8 17.81 2.29 -24.95
N ASN A 9 17.11 2.07 -26.06
CA ASN A 9 15.70 2.45 -26.18
C ASN A 9 14.79 1.67 -25.24
N LEU A 10 15.05 0.38 -24.98
CA LEU A 10 14.29 -0.41 -24.01
C LEU A 10 14.55 0.03 -22.56
N THR A 11 15.80 0.40 -22.24
CA THR A 11 16.19 0.82 -20.88
C THR A 11 15.70 2.23 -20.55
N ASN A 12 15.65 3.11 -21.55
CA ASN A 12 15.18 4.50 -21.40
C ASN A 12 13.66 4.64 -21.50
N GLN A 13 12.92 3.56 -21.77
CA GLN A 13 11.46 3.61 -21.69
C GLN A 13 11.03 3.76 -20.24
N GLU A 14 10.37 4.88 -19.94
CA GLU A 14 9.71 5.06 -18.65
C GLU A 14 8.72 3.92 -18.41
N TYR A 15 8.76 3.35 -17.20
CA TYR A 15 7.91 2.23 -16.84
C TYR A 15 6.45 2.66 -16.92
N LYS A 16 5.78 2.21 -17.98
CA LYS A 16 4.42 2.65 -18.34
C LYS A 16 3.38 2.39 -17.26
N TRP A 17 3.64 1.56 -16.24
CA TRP A 17 2.67 1.14 -15.24
C TRP A 17 2.98 1.63 -13.82
N GLY A 18 3.97 2.51 -13.66
CA GLY A 18 4.36 3.10 -12.37
C GLY A 18 3.49 4.29 -11.98
N PHE A 19 2.18 4.20 -12.16
CA PHE A 19 1.27 5.29 -11.87
C PHE A 19 1.20 5.56 -10.37
N VAL A 20 1.29 6.82 -9.99
CA VAL A 20 1.10 7.29 -8.61
C VAL A 20 -0.06 8.27 -8.62
N THR A 21 -1.00 8.08 -7.70
CA THR A 21 -2.14 8.97 -7.49
C THR A 21 -2.02 9.53 -6.07
N SER A 22 -1.71 10.81 -5.96
CA SER A 22 -1.60 11.63 -4.76
C SER A 22 -2.96 11.93 -4.12
N VAL A 23 -3.65 10.90 -3.63
CA VAL A 23 -4.90 11.09 -2.88
C VAL A 23 -4.64 11.50 -1.43
N GLU A 24 -5.58 12.23 -0.83
CA GLU A 24 -5.54 12.47 0.61
C GLU A 24 -5.78 11.17 1.38
N GLU A 25 -4.89 10.86 2.32
CA GLU A 25 -4.88 9.62 3.08
C GLU A 25 -5.02 9.88 4.59
N ASP A 26 -5.78 9.03 5.27
CA ASP A 26 -5.75 8.89 6.72
C ASP A 26 -4.66 7.88 7.11
N LYS A 27 -3.59 8.40 7.72
CA LYS A 27 -2.41 7.64 8.13
C LYS A 27 -2.32 7.60 9.64
N ILE A 28 -1.97 6.44 10.16
CA ILE A 28 -1.55 6.32 11.56
C ILE A 28 -0.05 6.67 11.70
N PRO A 29 0.44 6.98 12.91
CA PRO A 29 1.86 7.15 13.15
C PRO A 29 2.69 5.93 12.74
N LYS A 30 3.98 6.16 12.47
CA LYS A 30 4.94 5.09 12.20
C LYS A 30 5.12 4.18 13.42
N GLY A 31 5.45 2.94 13.15
CA GLY A 31 5.77 1.94 14.17
C GLY A 31 4.70 0.89 14.35
N LEU A 32 5.11 -0.23 14.96
CA LEU A 32 4.23 -1.36 15.22
C LEU A 32 4.25 -1.72 16.71
N ASN A 33 3.11 -1.51 17.35
CA ASN A 33 2.84 -1.90 18.73
C ASN A 33 1.40 -2.44 18.86
N GLU A 34 1.04 -2.96 20.04
CA GLU A 34 -0.31 -3.49 20.26
C GLU A 34 -1.40 -2.41 20.08
N ASP A 35 -1.12 -1.15 20.39
CA ASP A 35 -2.10 -0.06 20.26
C ASP A 35 -2.37 0.27 18.80
N VAL A 36 -1.35 0.23 17.94
CA VAL A 36 -1.48 0.30 16.49
C VAL A 36 -2.34 -0.85 15.97
N VAL A 37 -2.13 -2.07 16.47
CA VAL A 37 -2.96 -3.24 16.08
C VAL A 37 -4.42 -3.05 16.48
N ARG A 38 -4.69 -2.59 17.72
CA ARG A 38 -6.04 -2.27 18.20
C ARG A 38 -6.69 -1.16 17.38
N LEU A 39 -5.95 -0.10 17.09
CA LEU A 39 -6.41 1.03 16.28
C LEU A 39 -6.82 0.57 14.87
N ILE A 40 -5.99 -0.25 14.22
CA ILE A 40 -6.30 -0.81 12.90
C ILE A 40 -7.57 -1.66 12.95
N SER A 41 -7.68 -2.53 13.95
CA SER A 41 -8.82 -3.42 14.11
C SER A 41 -10.12 -2.63 14.31
N ALA A 42 -10.09 -1.59 15.15
CA ALA A 42 -11.20 -0.67 15.38
C ALA A 42 -11.57 0.11 14.10
N LYS A 43 -10.58 0.67 13.38
CA LYS A 43 -10.82 1.37 12.10
C LYS A 43 -11.47 0.48 11.05
N LYS A 44 -11.18 -0.83 11.07
CA LYS A 44 -11.71 -1.81 10.12
C LYS A 44 -13.02 -2.47 10.57
N GLY A 45 -13.50 -2.19 11.79
CA GLY A 45 -14.71 -2.82 12.33
C GLY A 45 -14.58 -4.35 12.39
N GLU A 46 -13.40 -4.85 12.73
CA GLU A 46 -13.15 -6.29 12.78
C GLU A 46 -13.82 -6.94 14.00
N PRO A 47 -14.28 -8.20 13.89
CA PRO A 47 -14.82 -8.95 15.02
C PRO A 47 -13.73 -9.27 16.05
N GLU A 48 -14.11 -9.50 17.31
CA GLU A 48 -13.19 -9.67 18.44
C GLU A 48 -12.17 -10.80 18.22
N PHE A 49 -12.59 -11.94 17.66
CA PHE A 49 -11.66 -13.04 17.38
C PHE A 49 -10.52 -12.65 16.42
N MET A 50 -10.76 -11.71 15.50
CA MET A 50 -9.73 -11.21 14.59
C MET A 50 -8.73 -10.33 15.32
N LEU A 51 -9.19 -9.50 16.26
CA LEU A 51 -8.31 -8.69 17.10
C LEU A 51 -7.39 -9.59 17.93
N ASP A 52 -7.94 -10.61 18.58
CA ASP A 52 -7.16 -11.57 19.37
C ASP A 52 -6.11 -12.29 18.52
N TRP A 53 -6.50 -12.72 17.32
CA TRP A 53 -5.60 -13.37 16.38
C TRP A 53 -4.46 -12.44 15.93
N ARG A 54 -4.76 -11.16 15.68
CA ARG A 54 -3.75 -10.14 15.34
C ARG A 54 -2.80 -9.89 16.50
N LEU A 55 -3.30 -9.74 17.71
CA LEU A 55 -2.48 -9.52 18.90
C LEU A 55 -1.56 -10.72 19.18
N LYS A 56 -2.06 -11.94 19.04
CA LYS A 56 -1.25 -13.16 19.15
C LYS A 56 -0.13 -13.19 18.09
N SER A 57 -0.48 -12.86 16.84
CA SER A 57 0.48 -12.79 15.74
C SER A 57 1.55 -11.73 15.99
N TYR A 58 1.17 -10.55 16.46
CA TYR A 58 2.09 -9.46 16.80
C TYR A 58 3.07 -9.88 17.89
N ARG A 59 2.61 -10.54 18.96
CA ARG A 59 3.48 -11.02 20.04
C ARG A 59 4.50 -12.05 19.55
N HIS A 60 4.07 -12.97 18.70
CA HIS A 60 4.98 -13.95 18.09
C HIS A 60 6.01 -13.26 17.20
N TRP A 61 5.57 -12.37 16.32
CA TRP A 61 6.45 -11.59 15.46
C TRP A 61 7.45 -10.74 16.27
N SER A 62 7.01 -10.07 17.33
CA SER A 62 7.89 -9.28 18.20
C SER A 62 8.97 -10.14 18.86
N SER A 63 8.65 -11.40 19.19
CA SER A 63 9.66 -12.34 19.68
C SER A 63 10.69 -12.73 18.61
N LEU A 64 10.29 -12.82 17.34
CA LEU A 64 11.18 -13.11 16.22
C LEU A 64 12.06 -11.91 15.86
N GLU A 65 11.51 -10.71 15.92
CA GLU A 65 12.23 -9.46 15.69
C GLU A 65 13.33 -9.26 16.75
N LYS A 66 12.98 -9.42 18.03
CA LYS A 66 13.93 -9.37 19.16
C LYS A 66 15.03 -10.42 19.10
N SER A 67 14.75 -11.60 18.53
CA SER A 67 15.74 -12.66 18.36
C SER A 67 16.50 -12.58 17.03
N HIS A 68 16.24 -11.54 16.23
CA HIS A 68 16.82 -11.36 14.89
C HIS A 68 16.64 -12.59 13.98
N ALA A 69 15.49 -13.27 14.10
CA ALA A 69 15.15 -14.50 13.37
C ALA A 69 14.73 -14.25 11.91
N GLU A 70 15.26 -13.20 11.28
CA GLU A 70 14.99 -12.88 9.88
C GLU A 70 15.56 -13.98 8.95
N PRO A 71 14.80 -14.48 7.97
CA PRO A 71 15.28 -15.53 7.07
C PRO A 71 16.46 -15.06 6.20
N LYS A 72 17.55 -15.82 6.21
CA LYS A 72 18.79 -15.53 5.45
C LYS A 72 19.08 -16.51 4.31
N TRP A 73 18.15 -17.41 4.01
CA TRP A 73 18.35 -18.47 3.00
C TRP A 73 18.28 -17.96 1.56
N ALA A 74 17.70 -16.78 1.33
CA ALA A 74 17.62 -16.19 0.00
C ALA A 74 18.97 -15.55 -0.40
N ASN A 75 19.37 -15.72 -1.67
CA ASN A 75 20.57 -15.07 -2.23
C ASN A 75 20.31 -13.60 -2.60
N VAL A 76 19.79 -12.83 -1.65
CA VAL A 76 19.56 -11.39 -1.76
C VAL A 76 20.32 -10.67 -0.65
N LYS A 77 20.86 -9.51 -0.96
CA LYS A 77 21.58 -8.67 0.00
C LYS A 77 20.79 -7.39 0.22
N PHE A 78 20.38 -7.17 1.45
CA PHE A 78 19.72 -5.95 1.89
C PHE A 78 20.19 -5.62 3.31
N GLY A 79 20.10 -4.34 3.68
CA GLY A 79 20.44 -3.89 5.04
C GLY A 79 19.39 -4.32 6.07
N PRO A 80 19.62 -4.07 7.37
CA PRO A 80 18.61 -4.34 8.39
C PRO A 80 17.32 -3.56 8.10
N ILE A 81 16.17 -4.23 8.28
CA ILE A 81 14.86 -3.60 8.10
C ILE A 81 14.48 -2.84 9.38
N ASP A 82 14.26 -1.54 9.25
CA ASP A 82 13.66 -0.74 10.32
C ASP A 82 12.13 -0.85 10.28
N TYR A 83 11.62 -1.86 10.98
CA TYR A 83 10.18 -2.10 11.10
C TYR A 83 9.45 -0.96 11.80
N GLN A 84 10.13 -0.16 12.62
CA GLN A 84 9.49 0.94 13.34
C GLN A 84 9.35 2.21 12.49
N ASN A 85 10.05 2.30 11.37
CA ASN A 85 9.95 3.43 10.45
C ASN A 85 8.88 3.26 9.35
N MET A 86 8.03 2.24 9.47
CA MET A 86 6.94 1.95 8.53
C MET A 86 5.58 2.47 9.03
N VAL A 87 4.70 2.83 8.10
CA VAL A 87 3.29 3.16 8.38
C VAL A 87 2.45 1.92 8.08
N TYR A 88 1.83 1.33 9.11
CA TYR A 88 1.10 0.06 9.00
C TYR A 88 -0.38 0.21 8.60
N TYR A 89 -0.88 1.44 8.55
CA TYR A 89 -2.20 1.75 8.04
C TYR A 89 -2.19 3.07 7.30
N SER A 90 -2.57 3.00 6.03
CA SER A 90 -2.94 4.14 5.21
C SER A 90 -4.20 3.77 4.45
N ALA A 91 -5.24 4.60 4.55
CA ALA A 91 -6.45 4.45 3.77
C ALA A 91 -6.78 5.78 3.10
N PRO A 92 -7.27 5.79 1.84
CA PRO A 92 -7.78 7.01 1.25
C PRO A 92 -8.93 7.54 2.11
N LYS A 93 -8.99 8.87 2.29
CA LYS A 93 -10.13 9.46 3.00
C LYS A 93 -11.42 9.12 2.24
N LYS A 94 -12.41 8.58 2.95
CA LYS A 94 -13.74 8.37 2.38
C LYS A 94 -14.30 9.73 1.98
N LYS A 95 -14.41 9.99 0.68
CA LYS A 95 -15.30 11.04 0.20
C LYS A 95 -16.72 10.61 0.54
N LEU A 96 -17.54 11.56 1.02
CA LEU A 96 -18.97 11.38 1.18
C LEU A 96 -19.51 10.74 -0.10
N SER A 97 -20.41 9.76 0.03
CA SER A 97 -20.99 8.99 -1.06
C SER A 97 -21.13 9.86 -2.31
N LEU A 98 -20.33 9.55 -3.33
CA LEU A 98 -20.33 10.32 -4.56
C LEU A 98 -21.70 10.09 -5.20
N THR A 99 -22.57 11.08 -5.08
CA THR A 99 -23.94 10.99 -5.63
C THR A 99 -23.90 11.21 -7.14
N SER A 100 -22.77 11.76 -7.63
CA SER A 100 -22.46 11.98 -9.04
C SER A 100 -20.97 11.79 -9.34
N LEU A 101 -20.66 11.49 -10.61
CA LEU A 101 -19.29 11.42 -11.15
C LEU A 101 -18.53 12.77 -11.00
N GLU A 102 -19.24 13.89 -10.90
CA GLU A 102 -18.63 15.22 -10.68
C GLU A 102 -17.98 15.38 -9.30
N GLU A 103 -18.35 14.53 -8.32
CA GLU A 103 -17.79 14.60 -6.97
C GLU A 103 -16.48 13.77 -6.85
N VAL A 104 -16.15 12.97 -7.86
CA VAL A 104 -14.94 12.13 -7.91
C VAL A 104 -13.70 13.01 -7.91
N ASP A 105 -12.63 12.55 -7.24
CA ASP A 105 -11.35 13.24 -7.29
C ASP A 105 -10.84 13.41 -8.73
N PRO A 106 -10.46 14.63 -9.16
CA PRO A 106 -9.86 14.86 -10.47
C PRO A 106 -8.66 13.95 -10.74
N GLU A 107 -7.93 13.53 -9.71
CA GLU A 107 -6.80 12.63 -9.86
C GLU A 107 -7.20 11.17 -10.10
N VAL A 108 -8.32 10.75 -9.50
CA VAL A 108 -8.91 9.42 -9.76
C VAL A 108 -9.40 9.36 -11.20
N LEU A 109 -10.08 10.40 -11.69
CA LEU A 109 -10.52 10.46 -13.10
C LEU A 109 -9.35 10.36 -14.08
N ARG A 110 -8.27 11.14 -13.84
CA ARG A 110 -7.03 11.05 -14.65
C ARG A 110 -6.39 9.67 -14.60
N THR A 111 -6.49 8.98 -13.47
CA THR A 111 -5.95 7.63 -13.32
C THR A 111 -6.74 6.63 -14.16
N TYR A 112 -8.07 6.74 -14.20
CA TYR A 112 -8.92 5.89 -15.04
C TYR A 112 -8.66 6.12 -16.53
N ASP A 113 -8.54 7.38 -16.97
CA ASP A 113 -8.17 7.73 -18.35
C ASP A 113 -6.79 7.15 -18.70
N ARG A 114 -5.82 7.27 -17.78
CA ARG A 114 -4.47 6.74 -17.97
C ARG A 114 -4.42 5.22 -18.03
N LEU A 115 -5.33 4.54 -17.33
CA LEU A 115 -5.50 3.08 -17.38
C LEU A 115 -6.33 2.62 -18.58
N GLY A 116 -6.97 3.54 -19.32
CA GLY A 116 -7.84 3.23 -20.45
C GLY A 116 -9.17 2.58 -20.03
N ILE A 117 -9.63 2.82 -18.80
CA ILE A 117 -10.87 2.25 -18.27
C ILE A 117 -12.04 3.17 -18.65
N PRO A 118 -13.04 2.72 -19.42
CA PRO A 118 -14.17 3.55 -19.82
C PRO A 118 -15.06 3.91 -18.61
N LEU A 119 -15.18 5.20 -18.30
CA LEU A 119 -16.01 5.69 -17.18
C LEU A 119 -17.52 5.66 -17.48
N LEU A 120 -17.90 5.72 -18.76
CA LEU A 120 -19.30 5.78 -19.22
C LEU A 120 -20.11 4.50 -18.93
N GLU A 121 -19.47 3.34 -18.88
CA GLU A 121 -20.17 2.07 -18.59
C GLU A 121 -20.60 1.95 -17.12
N GLN A 122 -19.94 2.69 -16.20
CA GLN A 122 -20.29 2.74 -14.77
C GLN A 122 -21.44 3.71 -14.44
N GLN A 123 -21.93 4.48 -15.41
CA GLN A 123 -23.03 5.43 -15.22
C GLN A 123 -24.44 4.81 -15.41
N ARG A 124 -24.53 3.52 -15.78
CA ARG A 124 -25.79 2.82 -16.02
C ARG A 124 -26.33 2.11 -14.78
#